data_AF-A0ABD2NGS5-F1
#
_entry.id   AF-A0ABD2NGS5-F1
#
_cell.length_a   1.000
_cell.length_b   1.000
_cell.length_c   1.000
_cell.angle_alpha   90.00
_cell.angle_beta   90.00
_cell.angle_gamma   90.00
#
_symmetry.space_group_name_H-M   'P 1'
#
loop_
_entity.id
_entity.type
_entity.pdbx_description
1 polymer ?
#
loop_
_entity_poly.entity_id
_entity_poly.type
_entity_poly.pdbx_seq_one_letter_code
_entity_poly.pdbx_strand_id
1 'polypeptide(L)' 'CIRGDYLKVFLHLESGDVNEYTPWERLLCGRLADIPTILYSSGPGLVLEFHTGTHTVNATGFSGTFRFIDR' A
#
# COMPACT_ATOMS: atom_id res chain seq x y z
N CYS A 1 5.47 11.06 -4.84
CA CYS A 1 4.87 10.41 -3.66
C CYS A 1 5.63 10.74 -2.39
N ILE A 2 6.90 10.34 -2.22
CA ILE A 2 7.67 10.45 -0.96
C ILE A 2 7.76 11.83 -0.26
N ARG A 3 7.39 12.94 -0.91
CA ARG A 3 7.37 14.29 -0.31
C ARG A 3 6.01 14.68 0.28
N GLY A 4 4.99 13.84 0.16
CA GLY A 4 3.65 14.04 0.71
C GLY A 4 3.10 12.74 1.24
N ASP A 5 1.77 12.61 1.28
CA ASP A 5 1.12 11.40 1.78
C ASP A 5 1.19 10.27 0.74
N TYR A 6 1.47 9.05 1.21
CA TYR A 6 1.55 7.88 0.35
C TYR A 6 1.22 6.58 1.10
N LEU A 7 0.87 5.55 0.34
CA LEU A 7 0.73 4.18 0.81
C LEU A 7 1.91 3.36 0.29
N LYS A 8 2.71 2.80 1.17
CA LYS A 8 3.74 1.83 0.82
C LYS A 8 3.14 0.43 0.85
N VAL A 9 3.37 -0.33 -0.21
CA VAL A 9 2.73 -1.64 -0.43
C VAL A 9 3.81 -2.72 -0.39
N PHE A 10 3.53 -3.75 0.40
CA PHE A 10 4.35 -4.96 0.54
C PHE A 10 3.53 -6.18 0.07
N LEU A 11 3.94 -6.80 -1.04
CA LEU A 11 3.19 -7.86 -1.74
C LEU A 11 3.88 -9.24 -1.64
N HIS A 12 5.18 -9.26 -1.41
CA HIS A 12 5.99 -10.48 -1.39
C HIS A 12 6.39 -10.85 0.04
N LEU A 13 5.39 -11.13 0.87
CA LEU A 13 5.59 -11.45 2.29
C LEU A 13 5.16 -12.89 2.62
N GLU A 14 5.98 -13.55 3.42
CA GLU A 14 5.70 -14.86 4.04
C GLU A 14 4.91 -14.74 5.36
N SER A 15 4.91 -13.55 5.98
CA SER A 15 4.14 -13.23 7.20
C SER A 15 3.60 -11.80 7.16
N GLY A 16 2.79 -11.41 8.15
CA GLY A 16 2.21 -10.06 8.25
C GLY A 16 3.15 -9.00 8.81
N ASP A 17 4.45 -9.30 8.93
CA ASP A 17 5.43 -8.47 9.64
C ASP A 17 6.35 -7.75 8.65
N VAL A 18 6.57 -6.46 8.88
CA VAL A 18 7.50 -5.63 8.10
C VAL A 18 8.39 -4.82 9.03
N ASN A 19 9.60 -4.49 8.57
CA ASN A 19 10.55 -3.62 9.25
C ASN A 19 11.24 -2.68 8.26
N GLU A 20 12.20 -1.89 8.73
CA GLU A 20 12.93 -0.91 7.92
C GLU A 20 13.79 -1.51 6.80
N TYR A 21 14.12 -2.80 6.88
CA TYR A 21 14.88 -3.54 5.87
C TYR A 21 13.98 -4.36 4.94
N THR A 22 12.69 -4.48 5.22
CA THR A 22 11.75 -5.21 4.37
C THR A 22 11.58 -4.46 3.04
N PRO A 23 11.83 -5.11 1.88
CA PRO A 23 11.64 -4.47 0.59
C PRO A 23 10.15 -4.25 0.32
N TRP A 24 9.82 -3.13 -0.33
CA TRP A 24 8.48 -2.79 -0.78
C TRP A 24 8.46 -2.69 -2.30
N GLU A 25 7.32 -2.99 -2.92
CA GLU A 25 7.20 -3.08 -4.39
C GLU A 25 6.66 -1.80 -4.99
N ARG A 26 5.81 -1.08 -4.25
CA ARG A 26 5.16 0.12 -4.79
C ARG A 26 4.85 1.17 -3.73
N LEU A 27 4.86 2.42 -4.20
CA LEU A 27 4.31 3.57 -3.49
C LEU A 27 3.10 4.08 -4.26
N LEU A 28 1.96 4.22 -3.58
CA LEU A 28 0.74 4.77 -4.13
C LEU A 28 0.51 6.17 -3.57
N CYS A 29 0.27 7.13 -4.45
CA CYS A 29 -0.14 8.48 -4.09
C CYS A 29 -0.92 9.10 -5.26
N GLY A 30 -1.65 10.19 -5.03
CA GLY A 30 -2.42 10.86 -6.08
C GLY A 30 -3.86 10.35 -6.17
N ARG A 31 -4.40 10.25 -7.39
CA ARG A 31 -5.80 9.87 -7.62
C ARG A 31 -5.91 8.40 -8.07
N LEU A 32 -7.12 7.86 -8.01
CA LEU A 32 -7.40 6.47 -8.42
C LEU A 32 -6.98 6.18 -9.88
N ALA A 33 -7.04 7.18 -10.77
CA ALA A 33 -6.60 7.05 -12.16
C ALA A 33 -5.08 6.87 -12.31
N ASP A 34 -4.31 7.25 -11.29
CA ASP A 34 -2.85 7.24 -11.31
C ASP A 34 -2.28 5.92 -10.75
N ILE A 35 -3.13 5.03 -10.22
CA ILE A 35 -2.72 3.82 -9.49
C ILE A 35 -3.38 2.54 -10.04
N PRO A 36 -2.69 1.38 -9.95
CA PRO A 36 -3.33 0.09 -10.21
C PRO A 36 -4.47 -0.14 -9.23
N THR A 37 -5.64 -0.53 -9.74
CA THR A 37 -6.84 -0.78 -8.92
C THR A 37 -6.88 -2.18 -8.30
N ILE A 38 -6.07 -3.11 -8.82
CA ILE A 38 -6.00 -4.49 -8.33
C ILE A 38 -4.53 -4.81 -8.04
N LEU A 39 -4.28 -5.34 -6.84
CA LEU A 39 -2.98 -5.79 -6.37
C LEU A 39 -3.09 -7.26 -5.97
N TYR A 40 -2.06 -8.03 -6.31
CA TYR A 40 -1.95 -9.44 -5.96
C TYR A 40 -0.72 -9.63 -5.08
N SER A 41 -0.92 -10.17 -3.86
CA SER A 41 0.20 -10.67 -3.07
C SER A 41 0.69 -11.98 -3.68
N SER A 42 2.00 -12.20 -3.74
CA SER A 42 2.54 -13.49 -4.17
C SER A 42 2.59 -14.50 -3.04
N GLY A 43 2.55 -14.02 -1.80
CA GLY A 43 2.60 -14.81 -0.59
C GLY A 43 1.34 -14.62 0.27
N PRO A 44 1.31 -15.28 1.44
CA PRO A 44 0.20 -15.19 2.39
C PRO A 44 0.14 -13.84 3.13
N GLY A 45 1.17 -13.00 3.03
CA GLY A 45 1.21 -11.68 3.64
C GLY A 45 0.91 -10.55 2.65
N LEU A 46 0.12 -9.57 3.11
CA LEU A 46 -0.12 -8.30 2.45
C LEU A 46 -0.08 -7.20 3.54
N VAL A 47 0.84 -6.24 3.39
CA VAL A 47 0.93 -5.10 4.32
C VAL A 47 0.84 -3.79 3.55
N LEU A 48 0.01 -2.89 4.07
CA LEU A 48 -0.18 -1.53 3.58
C LEU A 48 0.24 -0.55 4.67
N GLU A 49 1.32 0.18 4.43
CA GLU A 49 1.89 1.13 5.39
C GLU A 49 1.52 2.56 4.94
N PHE A 50 0.62 3.20 5.69
CA PHE A 50 0.12 4.54 5.36
C PHE A 50 0.98 5.62 6.03
N HIS A 51 1.60 6.46 5.20
CA HIS A 51 2.42 7.60 5.63
C HIS A 51 1.68 8.89 5.36
N THR A 52 1.45 9.68 6.40
CA THR A 52 0.88 11.02 6.31
C THR A 52 1.71 12.04 7.08
N GLY A 53 1.66 13.29 6.61
CA GLY A 53 2.32 14.41 7.27
C GLY A 53 1.37 15.30 8.07
N THR A 54 1.93 16.39 8.60
CA THR A 54 1.17 17.48 9.23
C THR A 54 0.50 18.43 8.22
N HIS A 55 0.88 18.33 6.95
CA HIS A 55 0.32 19.15 5.87
C HIS A 55 -1.06 18.61 5.49
N THR A 56 -2.10 19.32 5.88
CA THR A 56 -3.48 18.97 5.54
C THR A 56 -3.84 19.46 4.15
N VAL A 57 -4.13 18.51 3.26
CA VAL A 57 -4.74 18.77 1.95
C VAL A 57 -6.14 18.17 1.98
N ASN A 58 -7.10 18.72 1.24
CA ASN A 58 -8.46 18.18 1.17
C ASN A 58 -8.47 16.82 0.41
N ALA A 59 -8.12 15.75 1.13
CA ALA A 59 -7.98 14.39 0.63
C ALA A 59 -8.73 13.41 1.54
N THR A 60 -9.39 12.43 0.94
CA THR A 60 -10.27 11.48 1.64
C THR A 60 -9.55 10.23 2.14
N GLY A 61 -8.26 10.05 1.80
CA GLY A 61 -7.51 8.82 2.06
C GLY A 61 -7.77 7.73 1.02
N PHE A 62 -7.62 6.47 1.41
CA PHE A 62 -7.82 5.30 0.56
C PHE A 62 -8.89 4.37 1.12
N SER A 63 -9.56 3.65 0.23
CA SER A 63 -10.54 2.62 0.57
C SER A 63 -10.43 1.50 -0.45
N GLY A 64 -10.58 0.26 0.00
CA GLY A 64 -10.47 -0.91 -0.84
C GLY A 64 -10.98 -2.15 -0.12
N THR A 65 -11.11 -3.23 -0.86
CA THR A 65 -11.48 -4.54 -0.35
C THR A 65 -10.36 -5.52 -0.65
N PHE A 66 -10.19 -6.52 0.21
CA PHE A 66 -9.28 -7.63 -0.02
C PHE A 66 -10.07 -8.93 -0.01
N ARG A 67 -9.53 -9.93 -0.68
CA ARG A 67 -10.08 -11.28 -0.74
C ARG A 67 -8.93 -12.26 -0.87
N PHE A 68 -9.00 -13.37 -0.14
CA PHE A 68 -8.14 -14.51 -0.39
C PHE A 68 -8.53 -15.19 -1.70
N ILE A 69 -7.53 -15.48 -2.51
CA ILE A 69 -7.71 -16.22 -3.76
C ILE A 69 -7.48 -17.68 -3.42
N ASP A 70 -8.54 -18.48 -3.50
CA ASP A 70 -8.43 -19.93 -3.42
C ASP A 70 -7.81 -20.46 -4.72
N ARG A 71 -7.09 -21.58 -4.61
CA ARG A 71 -6.26 -22.10 -5.70
C ARG A 71 -7.08 -22.76 -6.81
#